data_AF-A0A5K7YRI7-F1
#
_entry.id   AF-A0A5K7YRI7-F1
#
_cell.length_a   1.000
_cell.length_b   1.000
_cell.length_c   1.000
_cell.angle_alpha   90.00
_cell.angle_beta   90.00
_cell.angle_gamma   90.00
#
_symmetry.space_group_name_H-M   'P 1'
#
loop_
_entity.id
_entity.type
_entity.pdbx_description
1 polymer ?
#
loop_
_entity_poly.entity_id
_entity_poly.type
_entity_poly.pdbx_seq_one_letter_code
_entity_poly.pdbx_strand_id
1 'polypeptide(L)'
;MKKLITVITVFTLMLFDYTFDRLADVMNAFIEKLNLQRYSLYVMHYGAPIGFRLAMRHPERVESLIIQNGNAYVEGLREFWDPVRKYWNDRSPENAKPLARFISPEGVKWQYTHGVRNTASISPDNWNVDLRHLTKKGNPAIQLALFMTTKTISPTIRPGRPISANINHRR
;
A
#
# COMPACT_ATOMS: atom_id res chain seq x y z
N MET A 1 18.27 28.31 -15.27
CA MET A 1 18.53 27.25 -14.26
C MET A 1 17.35 26.28 -14.00
N LYS A 2 16.51 25.91 -14.99
CA LYS A 2 15.40 24.93 -14.79
C LYS A 2 15.67 23.50 -15.29
N LYS A 3 16.83 23.23 -15.90
CA LYS A 3 17.13 21.92 -16.53
C LYS A 3 17.82 20.90 -15.60
N LEU A 4 18.63 21.34 -14.62
CA LEU A 4 19.38 20.42 -13.75
C LEU A 4 18.54 19.76 -12.65
N ILE A 5 17.57 20.49 -12.09
CA ILE A 5 16.69 19.98 -11.01
C ILE A 5 15.76 18.88 -11.51
N THR A 6 15.23 19.00 -12.73
CA THR A 6 14.33 17.99 -13.31
C THR A 6 15.05 16.67 -13.58
N VAL A 7 16.31 16.71 -14.02
CA VAL A 7 17.11 15.49 -14.25
C VAL A 7 17.41 14.79 -12.94
N ILE A 8 17.81 15.50 -11.88
CA ILE A 8 18.08 14.90 -10.56
C ILE A 8 16.82 14.26 -9.98
N THR A 9 15.66 14.93 -9.98
CA THR A 9 14.40 14.34 -9.47
C THR A 9 13.97 13.10 -10.25
N VAL A 10 14.16 13.08 -11.58
CA VAL A 10 13.86 11.91 -12.42
C VAL A 10 14.86 10.77 -12.18
N PHE A 11 16.13 11.09 -11.92
CA PHE A 11 17.17 10.11 -11.58
C PHE A 11 17.00 9.49 -10.19
N THR A 12 16.55 10.26 -9.19
CA THR A 12 16.32 9.75 -7.82
C THR A 12 15.14 8.77 -7.77
N LEU A 13 14.10 8.96 -8.60
CA LEU A 13 13.00 8.00 -8.74
C LEU A 13 13.46 6.65 -9.34
N MET A 14 14.57 6.63 -10.09
CA MET A 14 15.13 5.40 -10.67
C MET A 14 16.07 4.63 -9.73
N LEU A 15 16.47 5.20 -8.58
CA LEU A 15 17.39 4.54 -7.63
C LEU A 15 16.67 3.76 -6.52
N PHE A 16 15.39 4.00 -6.29
CA PHE A 16 14.60 3.32 -5.26
C PHE A 16 13.42 2.56 -5.86
N ASP A 17 13.50 1.23 -5.84
CA ASP A 17 12.41 0.37 -6.28
C ASP A 17 11.24 0.42 -5.29
N TYR A 18 10.22 1.21 -5.62
CA TYR A 18 8.99 1.32 -4.83
C TYR A 18 8.17 0.03 -4.89
N THR A 19 8.48 -0.88 -3.98
CA THR A 19 7.82 -2.17 -3.79
C THR A 19 7.52 -2.38 -2.32
N PHE A 20 6.48 -3.14 -1.97
CA PHE A 20 6.24 -3.47 -0.56
C PHE A 20 7.36 -4.29 0.08
N ASP A 21 8.11 -5.07 -0.70
CA ASP A 21 9.31 -5.77 -0.22
C ASP A 21 10.41 -4.78 0.19
N ARG A 22 10.70 -3.79 -0.65
CA ARG A 22 11.70 -2.76 -0.34
C ARG A 22 11.26 -1.88 0.83
N LEU A 23 9.98 -1.53 0.92
CA LEU A 23 9.46 -0.78 2.07
C LEU A 23 9.54 -1.60 3.36
N ALA A 24 9.34 -2.93 3.30
CA ALA A 24 9.57 -3.80 4.46
C ALA A 24 11.05 -3.88 4.86
N ASP A 25 11.99 -3.86 3.90
CA ASP A 25 13.42 -3.77 4.20
C ASP A 25 13.76 -2.48 4.97
N VAL A 26 13.23 -1.34 4.51
CA VAL A 26 13.43 -0.04 5.17
C VAL A 26 12.88 -0.06 6.60
N MET A 27 11.67 -0.59 6.79
CA MET A 27 11.08 -0.69 8.13
C MET A 27 11.83 -1.67 9.04
N ASN A 28 12.32 -2.79 8.50
CA ASN A 28 13.15 -3.72 9.27
C ASN A 28 14.44 -3.05 9.74
N ALA A 29 15.14 -2.34 8.84
CA ALA A 29 16.35 -1.60 9.19
C ALA A 29 16.07 -0.54 10.26
N PHE A 30 14.92 0.15 10.19
CA PHE A 30 14.50 1.10 11.23
C PHE A 30 14.29 0.42 12.59
N ILE A 31 13.60 -0.72 12.63
CA ILE A 31 13.39 -1.53 13.85
C ILE A 31 14.73 -1.98 14.45
N GLU A 32 15.66 -2.45 13.62
CA GLU A 32 17.01 -2.84 14.04
C GLU A 32 17.79 -1.66 14.63
N LYS A 33 17.69 -0.47 14.03
CA LYS A 33 18.32 0.75 14.57
C LYS A 33 17.74 1.18 15.91
N LEU A 34 16.46 0.93 16.14
CA LEU A 34 15.83 1.15 17.45
C LEU A 34 16.13 0.04 18.47
N ASN A 35 16.81 -1.04 18.06
CA ASN A 35 17.12 -2.20 18.88
C ASN A 35 15.87 -2.85 19.53
N LEU A 36 14.73 -2.83 18.83
CA LEU A 36 13.49 -3.40 19.34
C LEU A 36 13.53 -4.93 19.22
N GLN A 37 13.50 -5.60 20.38
CA GLN A 37 13.54 -7.06 20.45
C GLN A 37 12.15 -7.70 20.35
N ARG A 38 11.12 -7.00 20.83
CA ARG A 38 9.71 -7.39 20.72
C ARG A 38 8.83 -6.15 20.54
N TYR A 39 7.75 -6.27 19.76
CA TYR A 39 6.83 -5.18 19.47
C TYR A 39 5.44 -5.66 19.04
N SER A 40 4.44 -4.79 19.24
CA SER A 40 3.11 -4.92 18.64
C SER A 40 3.05 -4.19 17.31
N LEU A 41 2.54 -4.84 16.27
CA LEU A 41 2.33 -4.25 14.95
C LEU A 41 0.89 -3.79 14.79
N TYR A 42 0.69 -2.48 14.63
CA TYR A 42 -0.55 -1.94 14.09
C TYR A 42 -0.33 -1.57 12.62
N VAL A 43 -1.16 -2.10 11.72
CA VAL A 43 -1.02 -1.91 10.28
C VAL A 43 -2.33 -1.43 9.66
N MET A 44 -2.22 -0.50 8.71
CA MET A 44 -3.37 0.05 8.00
C MET A 44 -3.08 0.24 6.52
N HIS A 45 -4.03 -0.13 5.65
CA HIS A 45 -3.91 -0.01 4.18
C HIS A 45 -2.58 -0.59 3.66
N TYR A 46 -1.74 0.22 3.01
CA TYR A 46 -0.40 -0.15 2.52
C TYR A 46 0.57 -0.58 3.64
N GLY A 47 0.31 -0.19 4.89
CA GLY A 47 1.03 -0.74 6.04
C GLY A 47 0.82 -2.23 6.22
N ALA A 48 -0.31 -2.80 5.76
CA ALA A 48 -0.59 -4.23 5.88
C ALA A 48 0.41 -5.11 5.11
N PRO A 49 0.63 -4.94 3.79
CA PRO A 49 1.65 -5.73 3.10
C PRO A 49 3.06 -5.57 3.63
N ILE A 50 3.38 -4.40 4.23
CA ILE A 50 4.68 -4.15 4.86
C ILE A 50 4.77 -4.93 6.17
N GLY A 51 3.79 -4.78 7.06
CA GLY A 51 3.81 -5.44 8.37
C GLY A 51 3.65 -6.95 8.28
N PHE A 52 2.92 -7.49 7.30
CA PHE A 52 2.88 -8.94 7.06
C PHE A 52 4.26 -9.49 6.70
N ARG A 53 5.04 -8.77 5.89
CA ARG A 53 6.42 -9.16 5.59
C ARG A 53 7.31 -9.12 6.82
N LEU A 54 7.17 -8.11 7.67
CA LEU A 54 7.90 -8.03 8.93
C LEU A 54 7.55 -9.21 9.86
N ALA A 55 6.25 -9.48 10.03
CA ALA A 55 5.77 -10.59 10.84
C ALA A 55 6.19 -11.96 10.30
N MET A 56 6.31 -12.13 8.99
CA MET A 56 6.81 -13.35 8.37
C MET A 56 8.33 -13.53 8.52
N ARG A 57 9.09 -12.43 8.47
CA ARG A 57 10.56 -12.47 8.57
C ARG A 57 11.04 -12.73 10.00
N HIS A 58 10.37 -12.09 10.96
CA HIS A 58 10.73 -12.14 12.38
C HIS A 58 9.51 -12.38 13.27
N PRO A 59 8.82 -13.53 13.15
CA PRO A 59 7.63 -13.83 13.94
C PRO A 59 7.92 -13.80 15.46
N GLU A 60 9.14 -14.14 15.87
CA GLU A 60 9.60 -14.10 17.25
C GLU A 60 9.61 -12.70 17.88
N ARG A 61 9.63 -11.64 17.04
CA ARG A 61 9.63 -10.24 17.50
C ARG A 61 8.21 -9.67 17.61
N VAL A 62 7.18 -10.33 17.09
CA VAL A 62 5.81 -9.79 17.05
C VAL A 62 4.96 -10.35 18.20
N GLU A 63 4.61 -9.49 19.16
CA GLU A 63 3.76 -9.87 20.29
C GLU A 63 2.26 -9.82 19.94
N SER A 64 1.88 -8.88 19.10
CA SER A 64 0.51 -8.77 18.58
C SER A 64 0.47 -8.11 17.20
N LEU A 65 -0.56 -8.44 16.43
CA LEU A 65 -0.80 -7.89 15.10
C LEU A 65 -2.24 -7.38 15.01
N ILE A 66 -2.39 -6.06 14.90
CA ILE A 66 -3.66 -5.36 14.77
C ILE A 66 -3.76 -4.84 13.33
N ILE A 67 -4.81 -5.25 12.62
CA ILE A 67 -4.99 -4.96 11.20
C ILE A 67 -6.22 -4.10 11.01
N GLN A 68 -6.04 -2.89 10.46
CA GLN A 68 -7.14 -2.01 10.08
C GLN A 68 -7.18 -1.84 8.56
N ASN A 69 -8.27 -2.27 7.91
CA ASN A 69 -8.41 -2.16 6.45
C ASN A 69 -7.24 -2.76 5.65
N GLY A 70 -6.61 -3.80 6.18
CA GLY A 70 -5.58 -4.58 5.50
C GLY A 70 -6.16 -5.89 4.99
N ASN A 71 -5.92 -6.20 3.71
CA ASN A 71 -6.31 -7.49 3.13
C ASN A 71 -5.09 -8.43 3.11
N ALA A 72 -5.26 -9.72 3.42
CA ALA A 72 -4.20 -10.74 3.35
C ALA A 72 -4.54 -11.91 2.40
N TYR A 73 -5.73 -11.89 1.80
CA TYR A 73 -6.33 -13.04 1.11
C TYR A 73 -6.85 -12.67 -0.28
N VAL A 74 -6.92 -13.65 -1.18
CA VAL A 74 -7.33 -13.41 -2.58
C VAL A 74 -8.82 -13.06 -2.64
N GLU A 75 -9.62 -13.65 -1.76
CA GLU A 75 -11.06 -13.47 -1.63
C GLU A 75 -11.46 -12.03 -1.26
N GLY A 76 -10.55 -11.30 -0.59
CA GLY A 76 -10.71 -9.87 -0.31
C GLY A 76 -10.47 -8.97 -1.54
N LEU A 77 -9.89 -9.51 -2.60
CA LEU A 77 -9.65 -8.80 -3.86
C LEU A 77 -10.89 -8.94 -4.77
N ARG A 78 -11.98 -8.25 -4.44
CA ARG A 78 -13.22 -8.27 -5.23
C ARG A 78 -13.12 -7.50 -6.55
N GLU A 79 -14.23 -7.28 -7.25
CA GLU A 79 -14.34 -6.61 -8.56
C GLU A 79 -13.61 -5.25 -8.62
N PHE A 80 -13.58 -4.51 -7.50
CA PHE A 80 -12.81 -3.27 -7.37
C PHE A 80 -11.35 -3.40 -7.83
N TRP A 81 -10.74 -4.58 -7.62
CA TRP A 81 -9.35 -4.87 -7.96
C TRP A 81 -9.15 -5.34 -9.41
N ASP A 82 -10.18 -5.46 -10.23
CA ASP A 82 -10.06 -5.90 -11.62
C ASP A 82 -9.11 -5.04 -12.48
N PRO A 83 -9.16 -3.70 -12.43
CA PRO A 83 -8.20 -2.87 -13.16
C PRO A 83 -6.76 -3.12 -12.68
N VAL A 84 -6.58 -3.34 -11.38
CA VAL A 84 -5.27 -3.62 -10.77
C VAL A 84 -4.76 -5.00 -11.21
N ARG A 85 -5.64 -6.02 -11.25
CA ARG A 85 -5.33 -7.36 -11.78
C ARG A 85 -4.91 -7.33 -13.24
N LYS A 86 -5.61 -6.57 -14.08
CA LYS A 86 -5.22 -6.39 -15.50
C LYS A 86 -3.82 -5.81 -15.59
N TYR A 87 -3.53 -4.76 -14.82
CA TYR A 87 -2.22 -4.14 -14.78
C TYR A 87 -1.10 -5.08 -14.27
N TRP A 88 -1.40 -6.02 -13.36
CA TRP A 88 -0.44 -7.04 -12.93
C TRP A 88 0.00 -7.98 -14.06
N ASN A 89 -0.89 -8.26 -15.01
CA ASN A 89 -0.64 -9.18 -16.10
C ASN A 89 -0.02 -8.49 -17.32
N ASP A 90 -0.43 -7.24 -17.59
CA ASP A 90 0.12 -6.42 -18.67
C ASP A 90 0.26 -4.96 -18.21
N ARG A 91 1.50 -4.47 -18.22
CA ARG A 91 1.89 -3.14 -17.72
C ARG A 91 1.75 -2.03 -18.76
N SER A 92 0.99 -2.27 -19.83
CA SER A 92 0.72 -1.31 -20.89
C SER A 92 0.16 0.03 -20.36
N PRO A 93 0.46 1.16 -21.01
CA PRO A 93 -0.14 2.46 -20.69
C PRO A 93 -1.68 2.41 -20.65
N GLU A 94 -2.28 1.58 -21.49
CA GLU A 94 -3.72 1.32 -21.56
C GLU A 94 -4.26 0.74 -20.25
N ASN A 95 -3.55 -0.24 -19.66
CA ASN A 95 -3.94 -0.83 -18.37
C ASN A 95 -3.55 0.05 -17.16
N ALA A 96 -2.55 0.92 -17.32
CA ALA A 96 -2.17 1.89 -16.28
C ALA A 96 -3.18 3.03 -16.14
N LYS A 97 -3.77 3.48 -17.27
CA LYS A 97 -4.65 4.66 -17.33
C LYS A 97 -5.85 4.60 -16.37
N PRO A 98 -6.59 3.48 -16.21
CA PRO A 98 -7.65 3.37 -15.23
C PRO A 98 -7.19 3.56 -13.78
N LEU A 99 -5.94 3.22 -13.46
CA LEU A 99 -5.41 3.30 -12.10
C LEU A 99 -5.17 4.74 -11.65
N ALA A 100 -4.93 5.66 -12.59
CA ALA A 100 -4.77 7.07 -12.29
C ALA A 100 -6.02 7.68 -11.62
N ARG A 101 -7.21 7.12 -11.90
CA ARG A 101 -8.46 7.57 -11.27
C ARG A 101 -8.47 7.32 -9.77
N PHE A 102 -7.82 6.27 -9.27
CA PHE A 102 -7.81 5.98 -7.82
C PHE A 102 -7.10 7.06 -7.00
N ILE A 103 -6.16 7.78 -7.60
CA ILE A 103 -5.35 8.81 -6.96
C ILE A 103 -5.74 10.22 -7.42
N SER A 104 -6.83 10.36 -8.19
CA SER A 104 -7.39 11.65 -8.58
C SER A 104 -8.19 12.28 -7.42
N PRO A 105 -8.41 13.61 -7.41
CA PRO A 105 -9.26 14.26 -6.41
C PRO A 105 -10.62 13.58 -6.22
N GLU A 106 -11.26 13.22 -7.33
CA GLU A 106 -12.56 12.56 -7.33
C GLU A 106 -12.46 11.13 -6.80
N GLY A 107 -11.43 10.39 -7.17
CA GLY A 107 -11.20 9.02 -6.69
C GLY A 107 -10.87 8.96 -5.21
N VAL A 108 -10.04 9.87 -4.71
CA VAL A 108 -9.71 9.95 -3.28
C VAL A 108 -10.95 10.35 -2.48
N LYS A 109 -11.71 11.37 -2.90
CA LYS A 109 -12.98 11.72 -2.26
C LYS A 109 -13.98 10.56 -2.28
N TRP A 110 -14.07 9.84 -3.40
CA TRP A 110 -14.94 8.68 -3.52
C TRP A 110 -14.58 7.59 -2.50
N GLN A 111 -13.30 7.34 -2.24
CA GLN A 111 -12.86 6.36 -1.23
C GLN A 111 -13.36 6.68 0.19
N TYR A 112 -13.52 7.96 0.54
CA TYR A 112 -14.02 8.38 1.85
C TYR A 112 -15.55 8.44 1.94
N THR A 113 -16.24 8.56 0.80
CA THR A 113 -17.70 8.81 0.76
C THR A 113 -18.51 7.60 0.31
N HIS A 114 -17.88 6.65 -0.38
CA HIS A 114 -18.56 5.47 -0.88
C HIS A 114 -19.03 4.56 0.27
N GLY A 115 -20.31 4.17 0.23
CA GLY A 115 -20.92 3.34 1.28
C GLY A 115 -21.27 4.09 2.58
N VAL A 116 -20.98 5.40 2.67
CA VAL A 116 -21.33 6.21 3.84
C VAL A 116 -22.79 6.67 3.74
N ARG A 117 -23.57 6.44 4.81
CA ARG A 117 -25.00 6.81 4.86
C ARG A 117 -25.24 8.32 4.78
N ASN A 118 -24.41 9.11 5.44
CA ASN A 118 -24.46 10.57 5.41
C ASN A 118 -23.08 11.13 5.06
N THR A 119 -22.87 11.48 3.80
CA THR A 119 -21.56 12.00 3.35
C THR A 119 -21.21 13.37 3.94
N ALA A 120 -22.20 14.13 4.42
CA ALA A 120 -21.97 15.42 5.06
C ALA A 120 -21.30 15.30 6.45
N SER A 121 -21.29 14.11 7.06
CA SER A 121 -20.56 13.86 8.31
C SER A 121 -19.07 13.62 8.10
N ILE A 122 -18.60 13.52 6.85
CA ILE A 122 -17.20 13.29 6.52
C ILE A 122 -16.52 14.64 6.28
N SER A 123 -15.57 15.00 7.14
CA SER A 123 -14.78 16.21 6.93
C SER A 123 -14.03 16.14 5.59
N PRO A 124 -14.06 17.21 4.78
CA PRO A 124 -13.21 17.34 3.59
C PRO A 124 -11.71 17.23 3.84
N ASP A 125 -11.27 17.49 5.08
CA ASP A 125 -9.86 17.38 5.44
C ASP A 125 -9.30 15.97 5.20
N ASN A 126 -10.15 14.94 5.32
CA ASN A 126 -9.75 13.55 5.10
C ASN A 126 -9.10 13.34 3.72
N TRP A 127 -9.77 13.74 2.64
CA TRP A 127 -9.21 13.59 1.30
C TRP A 127 -8.24 14.71 0.94
N ASN A 128 -8.38 15.91 1.50
CA ASN A 128 -7.47 17.02 1.20
C ASN A 128 -6.05 16.77 1.74
N VAL A 129 -5.92 16.16 2.92
CA VAL A 129 -4.62 15.75 3.46
C VAL A 129 -3.95 14.74 2.53
N ASP A 130 -4.66 13.69 2.12
CA ASP A 130 -4.13 12.68 1.20
C ASP A 130 -3.74 13.28 -0.15
N LEU A 131 -4.60 14.13 -0.72
CA LEU A 131 -4.33 14.79 -2.00
C LEU A 131 -3.09 15.66 -1.95
N ARG A 132 -2.81 16.33 -0.84
CA ARG A 132 -1.56 17.11 -0.67
C ARG A 132 -0.31 16.24 -0.83
N HIS A 133 -0.38 14.96 -0.48
CA HIS A 133 0.71 14.01 -0.68
C HIS A 133 0.68 13.39 -2.06
N LEU A 134 -0.48 12.92 -2.53
CA LEU A 134 -0.67 12.23 -3.81
C LEU A 134 -0.38 13.11 -5.03
N THR A 135 -0.59 14.42 -4.94
CA THR A 135 -0.33 15.38 -6.02
C THR A 135 1.13 15.82 -6.12
N LYS A 136 1.99 15.40 -5.19
CA LYS A 136 3.43 15.72 -5.28
C LYS A 136 4.03 15.11 -6.55
N LYS A 137 4.93 15.87 -7.19
CA LYS A 137 5.68 15.43 -8.37
C LYS A 137 6.32 14.06 -8.10
N GLY A 138 6.07 13.09 -8.97
CA GLY A 138 6.59 11.72 -8.87
C GLY A 138 5.70 10.74 -8.11
N ASN A 139 4.82 11.20 -7.22
CA ASN A 139 3.97 10.30 -6.42
C ASN A 139 3.02 9.45 -7.29
N PRO A 140 2.38 9.95 -8.36
CA PRO A 140 1.56 9.10 -9.23
C PRO A 140 2.30 7.89 -9.81
N ALA A 141 3.58 8.05 -10.17
CA ALA A 141 4.41 6.94 -10.65
C ALA A 141 4.76 5.95 -9.52
N ILE A 142 4.98 6.45 -8.31
CA ILE A 142 5.18 5.63 -7.11
C ILE A 142 3.94 4.80 -6.79
N GLN A 143 2.74 5.40 -6.81
CA GLN A 143 1.48 4.69 -6.58
C GLN A 143 1.27 3.58 -7.61
N LEU A 144 1.56 3.87 -8.88
CA LEU A 144 1.49 2.87 -9.95
C LEU A 144 2.48 1.71 -9.73
N ALA A 145 3.71 2.00 -9.28
CA ALA A 145 4.68 0.98 -8.91
C ALA A 145 4.20 0.13 -7.71
N LEU A 146 3.61 0.76 -6.70
CA LEU A 146 3.07 0.05 -5.53
C LEU A 146 1.87 -0.83 -5.89
N PHE A 147 0.95 -0.35 -6.76
CA PHE A 147 -0.13 -1.16 -7.31
C PHE A 147 0.38 -2.40 -8.04
N MET A 148 1.56 -2.39 -8.64
CA MET A 148 2.14 -3.62 -9.23
C MET A 148 2.46 -4.65 -8.14
N THR A 149 2.93 -4.18 -6.98
CA THR A 149 3.39 -5.05 -5.90
C THR A 149 2.29 -5.49 -4.94
N THR A 150 1.05 -5.06 -5.14
CA THR A 150 -0.10 -5.56 -4.38
C THR A 150 -0.40 -7.04 -4.68
N LYS A 151 0.11 -7.60 -5.78
CA LYS A 151 0.00 -9.05 -6.09
C LYS A 151 0.58 -9.94 -5.00
N THR A 152 1.57 -9.45 -4.24
CA THR A 152 2.34 -10.22 -3.25
C THR A 152 1.88 -9.98 -1.81
N ILE A 153 0.68 -9.42 -1.60
CA ILE A 153 0.12 -9.13 -0.27
C ILE A 153 -0.10 -10.40 0.57
N SER A 154 -0.21 -11.58 -0.06
CA SER A 154 -0.61 -12.81 0.62
C SER A 154 0.53 -13.83 0.78
N PRO A 155 0.78 -14.35 2.00
CA PRO A 155 1.68 -15.49 2.22
C PRO A 155 1.27 -16.73 1.42
N THR A 156 -0.03 -16.89 1.14
CA THR A 156 -0.62 -18.01 0.39
C THR A 156 -0.43 -17.90 -1.13
N ILE A 157 0.02 -16.75 -1.65
CA ILE A 157 0.39 -16.60 -3.07
C ILE A 157 1.85 -17.05 -3.32
N ARG A 158 2.63 -17.36 -2.26
CA ARG A 158 3.85 -18.17 -2.41
C ARG A 158 3.47 -19.66 -2.30
N PRO A 159 3.82 -20.50 -3.29
CA PRO A 159 3.59 -21.93 -3.15
C PRO A 159 4.35 -22.46 -1.93
N GLY A 160 3.63 -23.05 -0.96
CA GLY A 160 4.24 -23.97 0.01
C GLY A 160 4.07 -23.73 1.52
N ARG A 161 3.42 -22.66 2.03
CA ARG A 161 3.10 -22.56 3.47
C ARG A 161 1.81 -21.78 3.76
N PRO A 162 0.75 -22.43 4.30
CA PRO A 162 -0.35 -21.70 4.90
C PRO A 162 0.09 -21.11 6.26
N ILE A 163 -0.19 -19.83 6.48
CA ILE A 163 -0.12 -19.18 7.80
C ILE A 163 -1.56 -18.89 8.21
N SER A 164 -2.01 -19.42 9.35
CA SER A 164 -3.29 -19.05 9.95
C SER A 164 -3.14 -17.67 10.60
N ALA A 165 -3.82 -16.66 10.06
CA ALA A 165 -4.04 -15.40 10.76
C ALA A 165 -5.46 -15.42 11.31
N ASN A 166 -5.59 -15.51 12.63
CA ASN A 166 -6.87 -15.43 13.32
C ASN A 166 -7.26 -13.95 13.43
N ILE A 167 -7.93 -13.43 12.40
CA ILE A 167 -8.40 -12.05 12.37
C ILE A 167 -9.75 -12.01 13.08
N ASN A 168 -9.74 -11.55 14.34
CA ASN A 168 -10.95 -11.32 15.12
C ASN A 168 -11.81 -10.23 14.44
N HIS A 169 -12.82 -10.64 13.66
CA HIS A 169 -13.93 -9.79 13.29
C HIS A 169 -14.84 -9.63 14.52
N ARG A 170 -14.68 -8.54 15.29
CA ARG A 170 -15.80 -8.06 16.11
C ARG A 170 -16.68 -7.17 15.23
N ARG A 171 -17.96 -7.53 15.27
CA ARG A 171 -19.08 -6.99 14.48
C ARG A 171 -19.28 -5.50 14.69
#